data_AF-A0A7S0CFJ8-F1
#
_entry.id   AF-A0A7S0CFJ8-F1
#
_cell.length_a   1.000
_cell.length_b   1.000
_cell.length_c   1.000
_cell.angle_alpha   90.00
_cell.angle_beta   90.00
_cell.angle_gamma   90.00
#
_symmetry.space_group_name_H-M   'P 1'
#
loop_
_entity.id
_entity.type
_entity.pdbx_description
1 polymer ?
#
loop_
_entity_poly.entity_id
_entity_poly.type
_entity_poly.pdbx_seq_one_letter_code
_entity_poly.pdbx_strand_id
1 'polypeptide(L)'
;VLLKLQQLYHHQEQLAMELKKQQFTTTLATLSPYNIDLTTNAYDYVLGCYARDFNYSSRRMRSENKKSDNVSNISSPFTKAKKLLEEMLHYQNQHSDNNDTIAHQDEYNIEQPYHPPPSESSFVYTFQAINNHENVYKNAQELLDIYEGYKSSCSFSGINSITSTTTVEVEVVTPCVYNAVLELYTNSYMRTPLLLPRIQEVMKRIHDGLKKQTSRGDQNYDNSDIERTRRRQIVMEPDETTYVQLLRACSLVPKEDSEKGLILAKRTFEMMSSSSQPSTTTLLMTEKSYFYMMKCLVNLSLLPLPSLDEKQNIQVDHRLNDNNEKDDNIDAKDDEVISLFKECANDGLVGPPILLLLQQHCSSESKYRKIVGNGRLPHHWIANCQVSGSGGGNDGGDSDMNSSYKKTRKKKNQTQKFAMLYTDGTRGGENKHTRRKGKSTSNWLQNERKSEVARVERKEAKTQRRAMREK
;
A
#
# COMPACT_ATOMS: atom_id res chain seq x y z
N VAL A 1 -16.13 -22.37 -37.36
CA VAL A 1 -16.55 -23.07 -36.11
C VAL A 1 -16.01 -22.37 -34.86
N LEU A 2 -14.69 -22.20 -34.70
CA LEU A 2 -14.10 -21.53 -33.53
C LEU A 2 -14.65 -20.11 -33.26
N LEU A 3 -14.82 -19.29 -34.30
CA LEU A 3 -15.43 -17.94 -34.20
C LEU A 3 -16.88 -17.98 -33.67
N LYS A 4 -17.68 -18.97 -34.11
CA LYS A 4 -19.05 -19.18 -33.62
C LYS A 4 -19.07 -19.67 -32.17
N LEU A 5 -18.13 -20.55 -31.79
CA LEU A 5 -17.98 -20.98 -30.39
C LEU A 5 -17.57 -19.81 -29.49
N GLN A 6 -16.70 -18.92 -29.95
CA GLN A 6 -16.32 -17.71 -29.22
C GLN A 6 -17.50 -16.75 -29.04
N GLN A 7 -18.33 -16.56 -30.07
CA GLN A 7 -19.54 -15.74 -29.99
C GLN A 7 -20.58 -16.34 -29.02
N LEU A 8 -20.80 -17.65 -29.07
CA LEU A 8 -21.71 -18.35 -28.15
C LEU A 8 -21.23 -18.27 -26.70
N TYR A 9 -19.92 -18.42 -26.46
CA TYR A 9 -19.34 -18.27 -25.13
C TYR A 9 -19.50 -16.84 -24.60
N HIS A 10 -19.29 -15.82 -25.44
CA HIS A 10 -19.50 -14.43 -25.04
C HIS A 10 -20.98 -14.13 -24.74
N HIS A 11 -21.90 -14.67 -25.54
CA HIS A 11 -23.33 -14.55 -25.29
C HIS A 11 -23.76 -15.24 -23.98
N GLN A 12 -23.18 -16.41 -23.68
CA GLN A 12 -23.41 -17.10 -22.41
C GLN A 12 -22.90 -16.31 -21.21
N GLU A 13 -21.72 -15.67 -21.30
CA GLU A 13 -21.22 -14.76 -20.26
C GLU A 13 -22.15 -13.55 -20.06
N GLN A 14 -22.68 -12.96 -21.14
CA GLN A 14 -23.64 -11.86 -21.06
C GLN A 14 -24.96 -12.26 -20.39
N LEU A 15 -25.52 -13.42 -20.75
CA LEU A 15 -26.74 -13.94 -20.13
C LEU A 15 -26.52 -14.27 -18.64
N ALA A 16 -25.38 -14.84 -18.28
CA ALA A 16 -25.04 -15.10 -16.88
C ALA A 16 -24.93 -13.79 -16.06
N MET A 17 -24.43 -12.71 -16.68
CA MET A 17 -24.37 -11.38 -16.06
C MET A 17 -25.76 -10.77 -15.89
N GLU A 18 -26.62 -10.83 -16.91
CA GLU A 18 -27.99 -10.34 -16.80
C GLU A 18 -28.80 -11.11 -15.75
N LEU A 19 -28.64 -12.43 -15.68
CA LEU A 19 -29.27 -13.26 -14.66
C LEU A 19 -28.82 -12.86 -13.25
N LYS A 20 -27.52 -12.66 -13.03
CA LYS A 20 -27.00 -12.17 -11.74
C LYS A 20 -27.52 -10.78 -11.40
N LYS A 21 -27.60 -9.89 -12.39
CA LYS A 21 -28.19 -8.55 -12.22
C LYS A 21 -29.65 -8.65 -11.81
N GLN A 22 -30.45 -9.45 -12.50
CA GLN A 22 -31.86 -9.68 -12.17
C GLN A 22 -32.02 -10.28 -10.77
N GLN A 23 -31.29 -11.35 -10.45
CA GLN A 23 -31.31 -11.97 -9.11
C GLN A 23 -30.96 -10.95 -8.02
N PHE A 24 -29.96 -10.10 -8.28
CA PHE A 24 -29.58 -9.05 -7.35
C PHE A 24 -30.65 -7.95 -7.22
N THR A 25 -31.25 -7.49 -8.32
CA THR A 25 -32.35 -6.51 -8.30
C THR A 25 -33.57 -7.07 -7.57
N THR A 26 -33.91 -8.35 -7.78
CA THR A 26 -34.97 -9.03 -7.05
C THR A 26 -34.64 -9.14 -5.56
N THR A 27 -33.39 -9.48 -5.21
CA THR A 27 -32.94 -9.57 -3.82
C THR A 27 -33.01 -8.20 -3.12
N LEU A 28 -32.58 -7.13 -3.80
CA LEU A 28 -32.71 -5.75 -3.31
C LEU A 28 -34.17 -5.34 -3.12
N ALA A 29 -35.04 -5.62 -4.09
CA ALA A 29 -36.47 -5.32 -3.99
C ALA A 29 -37.13 -6.06 -2.82
N THR A 30 -36.71 -7.29 -2.53
CA THR A 30 -37.21 -8.05 -1.38
C THR A 30 -36.66 -7.59 -0.03
N LEU A 31 -35.47 -6.96 0.00
CA LEU A 31 -34.84 -6.45 1.22
C LEU A 31 -35.15 -4.97 1.47
N SER A 32 -35.65 -4.24 0.47
CA SER A 32 -36.00 -2.81 0.54
C SER A 32 -36.91 -2.40 1.71
N PRO A 33 -37.89 -3.19 2.19
CA PRO A 33 -38.69 -2.80 3.35
C PRO A 33 -38.01 -3.09 4.70
N TYR A 34 -36.86 -3.77 4.71
CA TYR A 34 -36.17 -4.19 5.92
C TYR A 34 -34.72 -3.69 5.91
N ASN A 35 -34.49 -2.55 6.54
CA ASN A 35 -33.18 -2.08 7.05
C ASN A 35 -32.27 -1.30 6.06
N ILE A 36 -31.96 -0.04 6.42
CA ILE A 36 -31.09 0.89 5.68
C ILE A 36 -29.63 0.39 5.61
N ASP A 37 -29.18 -0.39 6.60
CA ASP A 37 -27.82 -0.96 6.60
C ASP A 37 -27.61 -2.03 5.51
N LEU A 38 -28.66 -2.70 5.05
CA LEU A 38 -28.57 -3.72 4.00
C LEU A 38 -28.40 -3.09 2.62
N THR A 39 -28.97 -1.90 2.37
CA THR A 39 -28.87 -1.23 1.08
C THR A 39 -27.47 -0.64 0.86
N THR A 40 -26.87 0.01 1.86
CA THR A 40 -25.48 0.49 1.79
C THR A 40 -24.49 -0.65 1.50
N ASN A 41 -24.63 -1.79 2.20
CA ASN A 41 -23.82 -2.98 1.96
C ASN A 41 -24.01 -3.58 0.57
N ALA A 42 -25.22 -3.50 0.02
CA ALA A 42 -25.52 -3.95 -1.34
C ALA A 42 -24.85 -3.05 -2.40
N TYR A 43 -24.83 -1.73 -2.20
CA TYR A 43 -24.10 -0.80 -3.07
C TYR A 43 -22.58 -1.02 -3.02
N ASP A 44 -22.02 -1.19 -1.83
CA ASP A 44 -20.60 -1.54 -1.64
C ASP A 44 -20.24 -2.87 -2.31
N TYR A 45 -21.12 -3.86 -2.22
CA TYR A 45 -20.95 -5.13 -2.90
C TYR A 45 -20.95 -4.97 -4.43
N VAL A 46 -21.86 -4.17 -4.99
CA VAL A 46 -21.94 -3.90 -6.43
C VAL A 46 -20.71 -3.18 -6.92
N LEU A 47 -20.26 -2.13 -6.22
CA LEU A 47 -19.04 -1.40 -6.57
C LEU A 47 -17.80 -2.28 -6.42
N GLY A 48 -17.74 -3.11 -5.38
CA GLY A 48 -16.71 -4.13 -5.21
C GLY A 48 -16.70 -5.17 -6.33
N CYS A 49 -17.86 -5.60 -6.81
CA CYS A 49 -17.99 -6.50 -7.97
C CYS A 49 -17.52 -5.82 -9.25
N TYR A 50 -17.95 -4.58 -9.52
CA TYR A 50 -17.45 -3.81 -10.67
C TYR A 50 -15.93 -3.60 -10.62
N ALA A 51 -15.36 -3.34 -9.45
CA ALA A 51 -13.91 -3.19 -9.28
C ALA A 51 -13.16 -4.51 -9.54
N ARG A 52 -13.68 -5.65 -9.07
CA ARG A 52 -13.10 -6.98 -9.35
C ARG A 52 -13.21 -7.34 -10.82
N ASP A 53 -14.38 -7.15 -11.41
CA ASP A 53 -14.64 -7.47 -12.82
C ASP A 53 -13.84 -6.58 -13.76
N PHE A 54 -13.63 -5.30 -13.41
CA PHE A 54 -12.72 -4.41 -14.14
C PHE A 54 -11.28 -4.90 -14.06
N ASN A 55 -10.80 -5.28 -12.86
CA ASN A 55 -9.45 -5.81 -12.70
C ASN A 55 -9.25 -7.13 -13.46
N TYR A 56 -10.25 -7.99 -13.49
CA TYR A 56 -10.22 -9.23 -14.27
C TYR A 56 -10.24 -8.96 -15.78
N SER A 57 -11.17 -8.12 -16.25
CA SER A 57 -11.32 -7.75 -17.65
C SER A 57 -10.10 -7.00 -18.18
N SER A 58 -9.52 -6.09 -17.40
CA SER A 58 -8.30 -5.35 -17.76
C SER A 58 -7.09 -6.27 -17.89
N ARG A 59 -6.95 -7.26 -16.99
CA ARG A 59 -5.87 -8.27 -17.08
C ARG A 59 -6.05 -9.17 -18.30
N ARG A 60 -7.28 -9.59 -18.60
CA ARG A 60 -7.62 -10.43 -19.76
C ARG A 60 -7.42 -9.67 -21.08
N MET A 61 -7.96 -8.46 -21.19
CA MET A 61 -7.77 -7.59 -22.36
C MET A 61 -6.29 -7.31 -22.60
N ARG A 62 -5.45 -7.10 -21.58
CA ARG A 62 -3.99 -6.96 -21.77
C ARG A 62 -3.30 -8.24 -22.25
N SER A 63 -3.85 -9.42 -21.95
CA SER A 63 -3.33 -10.69 -22.46
C SER A 63 -3.79 -11.01 -23.88
N GLU A 64 -4.96 -10.49 -24.28
CA GLU A 64 -5.60 -10.76 -25.59
C GLU A 64 -5.29 -9.64 -26.63
N ASN A 65 -5.18 -8.36 -26.23
CA ASN A 65 -4.97 -7.19 -27.10
C ASN A 65 -3.51 -6.95 -27.53
N LYS A 66 -2.72 -8.01 -27.75
CA LYS A 66 -1.54 -7.87 -28.61
C LYS A 66 -1.90 -7.79 -30.11
N LYS A 67 -3.19 -7.81 -30.50
CA LYS A 67 -3.59 -8.01 -31.91
C LYS A 67 -4.86 -7.29 -32.44
N SER A 68 -5.54 -6.37 -31.74
CA SER A 68 -6.71 -5.70 -32.36
C SER A 68 -7.04 -4.32 -31.81
N ASP A 69 -7.11 -3.33 -32.72
CA ASP A 69 -7.33 -1.90 -32.43
C ASP A 69 -8.81 -1.43 -32.43
N ASN A 70 -9.79 -2.34 -32.42
CA ASN A 70 -11.21 -2.00 -32.65
C ASN A 70 -12.13 -2.17 -31.43
N VAL A 71 -11.87 -1.49 -30.31
CA VAL A 71 -12.81 -1.42 -29.17
C VAL A 71 -12.92 0.02 -28.64
N SER A 72 -13.72 0.86 -29.29
CA SER A 72 -13.92 2.27 -28.90
C SER A 72 -15.28 2.62 -28.27
N ASN A 73 -16.22 1.67 -28.13
CA ASN A 73 -17.62 1.98 -27.75
C ASN A 73 -18.13 1.36 -26.44
N ILE A 74 -17.28 0.78 -25.59
CA ILE A 74 -17.71 0.27 -24.28
C ILE A 74 -17.44 1.33 -23.22
N SER A 75 -18.49 1.94 -22.67
CA SER A 75 -18.42 2.81 -21.49
C SER A 75 -17.61 2.11 -20.40
N SER A 76 -16.47 2.70 -20.04
CA SER A 76 -15.54 2.07 -19.11
C SER A 76 -16.25 1.82 -17.77
N PRO A 77 -15.98 0.70 -17.07
CA PRO A 77 -16.55 0.46 -15.75
C PRO A 77 -16.30 1.61 -14.76
N PHE A 78 -15.22 2.36 -14.93
CA PHE A 78 -15.01 3.61 -14.20
C PHE A 78 -16.07 4.68 -14.52
N THR A 79 -16.35 4.94 -15.80
CA THR A 79 -17.38 5.92 -16.21
C THR A 79 -18.74 5.57 -15.60
N LYS A 80 -19.07 4.28 -15.50
CA LYS A 80 -20.29 3.81 -14.84
C LYS A 80 -20.27 4.01 -13.33
N ALA A 81 -19.18 3.64 -12.66
CA ALA A 81 -19.03 3.81 -11.21
C ALA A 81 -19.03 5.30 -10.81
N LYS A 82 -18.33 6.15 -11.57
CA LYS A 82 -18.31 7.60 -11.40
C LYS A 82 -19.72 8.19 -11.57
N LYS A 83 -20.42 7.84 -12.65
CA LYS A 83 -21.79 8.33 -12.88
C LYS A 83 -22.73 7.92 -11.75
N LEU A 84 -22.61 6.69 -11.25
CA LEU A 84 -23.41 6.21 -10.12
C LEU A 84 -23.15 7.04 -8.85
N LEU A 85 -21.87 7.33 -8.53
CA LEU A 85 -21.52 8.20 -7.41
C LEU A 85 -22.07 9.62 -7.58
N GLU A 86 -21.95 10.20 -8.78
CA GLU A 86 -22.50 11.52 -9.09
C GLU A 86 -24.03 11.55 -8.96
N GLU A 87 -24.73 10.51 -9.42
CA GLU A 87 -26.18 10.36 -9.29
C GLU A 87 -26.61 10.26 -7.82
N MET A 88 -25.92 9.46 -7.01
CA MET A 88 -26.18 9.33 -5.57
C MET A 88 -26.01 10.67 -4.84
N LEU A 89 -24.96 11.43 -5.18
CA LEU A 89 -24.71 12.75 -4.61
C LEU A 89 -25.73 13.80 -5.04
N HIS A 90 -26.11 13.78 -6.32
CA HIS A 90 -27.11 14.70 -6.85
C HIS A 90 -28.46 14.49 -6.16
N TYR A 91 -28.87 13.23 -5.98
CA TYR A 91 -30.08 12.87 -5.26
C TYR A 91 -30.05 13.41 -3.81
N GLN A 92 -28.94 13.21 -3.10
CA GLN A 92 -28.79 13.69 -1.73
C GLN A 92 -28.94 15.23 -1.62
N ASN A 93 -28.30 15.97 -2.54
CA ASN A 93 -28.37 17.43 -2.53
C ASN A 93 -29.78 17.96 -2.82
N GLN A 94 -30.54 17.34 -3.73
CA GLN A 94 -31.92 17.76 -4.03
C GLN A 94 -32.90 17.57 -2.86
N HIS A 95 -32.64 16.59 -1.99
CA HIS A 95 -33.51 16.29 -0.86
C HIS A 95 -33.11 16.99 0.43
N SER A 96 -31.88 17.52 0.54
CA SER A 96 -31.44 18.31 1.69
C SER A 96 -32.24 19.62 1.85
N ASP A 97 -32.59 20.28 0.75
CA ASP A 97 -33.22 21.62 0.79
C ASP A 97 -34.74 21.57 1.04
N ASN A 98 -35.39 20.41 0.87
CA ASN A 98 -36.85 20.29 0.92
C ASN A 98 -37.42 19.94 2.30
N ASN A 99 -36.58 19.61 3.29
CA ASN A 99 -37.04 19.19 4.62
C ASN A 99 -37.79 20.28 5.41
N ASP A 100 -37.65 21.56 5.06
CA ASP A 100 -38.37 22.67 5.72
C ASP A 100 -39.82 22.84 5.24
N THR A 101 -40.26 22.12 4.20
CA THR A 101 -41.58 22.34 3.56
C THR A 101 -42.55 21.16 3.65
N ILE A 102 -42.19 20.08 4.34
CA ILE A 102 -42.95 18.81 4.39
C ILE A 102 -44.19 18.86 5.31
N ALA A 103 -44.56 20.03 5.85
CA ALA A 103 -45.70 20.14 6.77
C ALA A 103 -47.10 20.05 6.11
N HIS A 104 -47.24 20.03 4.77
CA HIS A 104 -48.56 20.22 4.12
C HIS A 104 -48.87 19.38 2.86
N GLN A 105 -48.24 18.24 2.61
CA GLN A 105 -48.59 17.40 1.43
C GLN A 105 -49.01 15.99 1.82
N ASP A 106 -50.31 15.81 2.13
CA ASP A 106 -50.89 14.56 2.62
C ASP A 106 -51.56 13.66 1.56
N GLU A 107 -51.55 13.94 0.24
CA GLU A 107 -52.46 13.21 -0.68
C GLU A 107 -51.88 12.45 -1.89
N TYR A 108 -50.59 12.50 -2.21
CA TYR A 108 -50.04 11.64 -3.29
C TYR A 108 -48.62 11.15 -2.97
N ASN A 109 -48.53 10.15 -2.09
CA ASN A 109 -47.27 9.54 -1.68
C ASN A 109 -46.83 8.48 -2.71
N ILE A 110 -46.21 8.91 -3.80
CA ILE A 110 -45.35 8.02 -4.59
C ILE A 110 -44.04 7.92 -3.81
N GLU A 111 -43.83 6.81 -3.10
CA GLU A 111 -42.56 6.53 -2.42
C GLU A 111 -41.42 6.61 -3.44
N GLN A 112 -40.68 7.72 -3.42
CA GLN A 112 -39.47 7.81 -4.21
C GLN A 112 -38.42 6.86 -3.61
N PRO A 113 -37.70 6.10 -4.45
CA PRO A 113 -36.69 5.16 -3.97
C PRO A 113 -35.59 5.94 -3.25
N TYR A 114 -35.46 5.70 -1.94
CA TYR A 114 -34.38 6.24 -1.13
C TYR A 114 -33.03 5.66 -1.60
N HIS A 115 -32.12 6.53 -2.02
CA HIS A 115 -30.74 6.16 -2.29
C HIS A 115 -29.89 6.46 -1.06
N PRO A 116 -29.31 5.45 -0.38
CA PRO A 116 -28.39 5.70 0.72
C PRO A 116 -27.16 6.45 0.19
N PRO A 117 -26.56 7.32 1.01
CA PRO A 117 -25.36 8.05 0.60
C PRO A 117 -24.18 7.07 0.39
N PRO A 118 -23.24 7.37 -0.51
CA PRO A 118 -22.14 6.46 -0.81
C PRO A 118 -21.25 6.26 0.41
N SER A 119 -20.93 5.00 0.72
CA SER A 119 -20.04 4.68 1.84
C SER A 119 -18.58 5.00 1.47
N GLU A 120 -17.71 5.12 2.46
CA GLU A 120 -16.26 5.28 2.20
C GLU A 120 -15.67 4.08 1.45
N SER A 121 -16.19 2.87 1.72
CA SER A 121 -15.78 1.66 1.00
C SER A 121 -16.11 1.75 -0.48
N SER A 122 -17.24 2.36 -0.84
CA SER A 122 -17.62 2.66 -2.22
C SER A 122 -16.53 3.48 -2.93
N PHE A 123 -16.01 4.52 -2.27
CA PHE A 123 -14.90 5.32 -2.81
C PHE A 123 -13.61 4.51 -2.91
N VAL A 124 -13.23 3.77 -1.86
CA VAL A 124 -12.03 2.91 -1.85
C VAL A 124 -12.05 1.89 -3.00
N TYR A 125 -13.17 1.22 -3.23
CA TYR A 125 -13.31 0.28 -4.34
C TYR A 125 -13.24 0.98 -5.70
N THR A 126 -13.80 2.18 -5.80
CA THR A 126 -13.72 2.98 -7.03
C THR A 126 -12.28 3.41 -7.33
N PHE A 127 -11.51 3.82 -6.31
CA PHE A 127 -10.07 4.05 -6.41
C PHE A 127 -9.32 2.79 -6.86
N GLN A 128 -9.61 1.62 -6.27
CA GLN A 128 -8.98 0.37 -6.68
C GLN A 128 -9.31 -0.01 -8.13
N ALA A 129 -10.53 0.28 -8.60
CA ALA A 129 -10.95 0.05 -9.98
C ALA A 129 -10.13 0.91 -10.96
N ILE A 130 -9.88 2.18 -10.66
CA ILE A 130 -9.17 3.07 -11.60
C ILE A 130 -7.67 2.82 -11.72
N ASN A 131 -7.05 2.00 -10.84
CA ASN A 131 -5.62 1.73 -10.84
C ASN A 131 -5.05 1.21 -12.19
N ASN A 132 -5.91 0.61 -13.02
CA ASN A 132 -5.53 0.11 -14.34
C ASN A 132 -5.94 0.99 -15.52
N HIS A 133 -6.58 2.13 -15.28
CA HIS A 133 -6.99 3.08 -16.31
C HIS A 133 -5.77 3.77 -16.96
N GLU A 134 -5.95 4.45 -18.09
CA GLU A 134 -4.89 5.25 -18.72
C GLU A 134 -4.77 6.61 -18.01
N ASN A 135 -5.91 7.25 -17.76
CA ASN A 135 -6.03 8.53 -17.05
C ASN A 135 -6.16 8.38 -15.52
N VAL A 136 -5.40 7.45 -14.91
CA VAL A 136 -5.53 7.11 -13.48
C VAL A 136 -5.50 8.34 -12.58
N TYR A 137 -4.58 9.27 -12.83
CA TYR A 137 -4.39 10.47 -11.99
C TYR A 137 -5.55 11.45 -12.08
N LYS A 138 -6.00 11.76 -13.30
CA LYS A 138 -7.14 12.67 -13.51
C LYS A 138 -8.38 12.10 -12.85
N ASN A 139 -8.63 10.81 -13.06
CA ASN A 139 -9.77 10.12 -12.48
C ASN A 139 -9.70 10.07 -10.95
N ALA A 140 -8.51 9.82 -10.39
CA ALA A 140 -8.32 9.81 -8.94
C ALA A 140 -8.53 11.19 -8.32
N GLN A 141 -8.02 12.24 -8.97
CA GLN A 141 -8.22 13.61 -8.50
C GLN A 141 -9.70 13.98 -8.53
N GLU A 142 -10.41 13.71 -9.64
CA GLU A 142 -11.85 13.95 -9.75
C GLU A 142 -12.63 13.18 -8.66
N LEU A 143 -12.30 11.91 -8.42
CA LEU A 143 -12.93 11.13 -7.35
C LEU A 143 -12.63 11.68 -5.95
N LEU A 144 -11.41 12.17 -5.72
CA LEU A 144 -11.02 12.76 -4.44
C LEU A 144 -11.76 14.08 -4.20
N ASP A 145 -11.90 14.91 -5.24
CA ASP A 145 -12.65 16.17 -5.14
C ASP A 145 -14.15 15.91 -4.93
N ILE A 146 -14.72 14.86 -5.57
CA ILE A 146 -16.09 14.39 -5.33
C ILE A 146 -16.25 13.92 -3.88
N TYR A 147 -15.29 13.13 -3.36
CA TYR A 147 -15.30 12.65 -1.98
C TYR A 147 -15.23 13.79 -0.96
N GLU A 148 -14.38 14.80 -1.19
CA GLU A 148 -14.26 15.96 -0.31
C GLU A 148 -15.51 16.86 -0.36
N GLY A 149 -16.12 17.01 -1.54
CA GLY A 149 -17.41 17.68 -1.70
C GLY A 149 -18.52 16.96 -0.92
N TYR A 150 -18.59 15.63 -1.06
CA TYR A 150 -19.50 14.77 -0.30
C TYR A 150 -19.30 14.90 1.21
N LYS A 151 -18.04 14.88 1.68
CA LYS A 151 -17.73 15.05 3.09
C LYS A 151 -18.18 16.41 3.62
N SER A 152 -18.02 17.45 2.81
CA SER A 152 -18.42 18.82 3.17
C SER A 152 -19.94 18.94 3.28
N SER A 153 -20.71 18.26 2.43
CA SER A 153 -22.17 18.26 2.47
C SER A 153 -22.76 17.30 3.51
N CYS A 154 -22.05 16.24 3.88
CA CYS A 154 -22.47 15.27 4.89
C CYS A 154 -22.18 15.68 6.33
N SER A 155 -21.72 16.90 6.57
CA SER A 155 -21.63 17.49 7.92
C SER A 155 -23.02 17.76 8.56
N PHE A 156 -24.06 17.08 8.07
CA PHE A 156 -25.45 17.26 8.43
C PHE A 156 -25.74 16.74 9.84
N SER A 157 -26.32 17.61 10.65
CA SER A 157 -26.87 17.33 11.96
C SER A 157 -27.91 16.21 11.87
N GLY A 158 -27.57 14.99 12.29
CA GLY A 158 -28.58 13.95 12.49
C GLY A 158 -29.58 14.42 13.55
N ILE A 159 -30.80 14.77 13.16
CA ILE A 159 -31.89 15.07 14.08
C ILE A 159 -32.38 13.75 14.67
N ASN A 160 -31.84 13.36 15.82
CA ASN A 160 -32.50 12.35 16.64
C ASN A 160 -33.74 12.99 17.28
N SER A 161 -34.90 12.44 16.95
CA SER A 161 -36.20 12.90 17.42
C SER A 161 -36.32 12.85 18.95
N ILE A 162 -36.61 14.01 19.53
CA ILE A 162 -37.47 14.23 20.71
C ILE A 162 -37.22 13.29 21.90
N THR A 163 -36.02 13.34 22.45
CA THR A 163 -35.80 13.45 23.91
C THR A 163 -34.35 13.87 24.14
N SER A 164 -34.12 15.18 24.27
CA SER A 164 -32.99 15.79 24.98
C SER A 164 -31.66 15.02 25.02
N THR A 165 -31.09 14.64 23.88
CA THR A 165 -29.73 14.08 23.83
C THR A 165 -28.98 14.61 22.61
N THR A 166 -27.83 15.21 22.91
CA THR A 166 -26.89 15.96 22.09
C THR A 166 -26.55 15.26 20.76
N THR A 167 -26.77 15.94 19.64
CA THR A 167 -26.36 15.48 18.32
C THR A 167 -24.88 15.80 18.10
N VAL A 168 -24.07 14.77 17.82
CA VAL A 168 -22.62 14.88 17.61
C VAL A 168 -22.36 14.91 16.11
N GLU A 169 -22.01 16.08 15.58
CA GLU A 169 -21.43 16.21 14.24
C GLU A 169 -19.97 15.77 14.30
N VAL A 170 -19.67 14.57 13.77
CA VAL A 170 -18.31 14.08 13.65
C VAL A 170 -17.90 14.18 12.18
N GLU A 171 -17.03 15.13 11.88
CA GLU A 171 -16.45 15.27 10.55
C GLU A 171 -15.29 14.28 10.36
N VAL A 172 -15.60 12.98 10.21
CA VAL A 172 -14.59 11.92 10.10
C VAL A 172 -13.86 12.03 8.76
N VAL A 173 -12.60 12.48 8.79
CA VAL A 173 -11.68 12.22 7.68
C VAL A 173 -11.15 10.81 7.85
N THR A 174 -11.45 9.94 6.90
CA THR A 174 -11.07 8.54 7.01
C THR A 174 -9.74 8.28 6.30
N PRO A 175 -8.70 7.80 7.02
CA PRO A 175 -7.41 7.42 6.46
C PRO A 175 -7.52 6.41 5.32
N CYS A 176 -8.56 5.57 5.28
CA CYS A 176 -8.74 4.54 4.27
C CYS A 176 -8.84 5.10 2.83
N VAL A 177 -9.49 6.26 2.64
CA VAL A 177 -9.62 6.88 1.32
C VAL A 177 -8.29 7.47 0.85
N TYR A 178 -7.59 8.19 1.74
CA TYR A 178 -6.26 8.71 1.44
C TYR A 178 -5.24 7.59 1.20
N ASN A 179 -5.33 6.48 1.95
CA ASN A 179 -4.55 5.28 1.72
C ASN A 179 -4.79 4.71 0.32
N ALA A 180 -6.05 4.61 -0.12
CA ALA A 180 -6.37 4.12 -1.45
C ALA A 180 -5.81 5.04 -2.55
N VAL A 181 -5.89 6.37 -2.37
CA VAL A 181 -5.32 7.36 -3.28
C VAL A 181 -3.80 7.25 -3.35
N LEU A 182 -3.12 7.18 -2.19
CA LEU A 182 -1.67 7.05 -2.12
C LEU A 182 -1.19 5.72 -2.71
N GLU A 183 -1.89 4.62 -2.43
CA GLU A 183 -1.61 3.32 -3.04
C GLU A 183 -1.77 3.37 -4.56
N LEU A 184 -2.79 4.04 -5.04
CA LEU A 184 -3.03 4.23 -6.47
C LEU A 184 -1.92 5.06 -7.13
N TYR A 185 -1.53 6.19 -6.52
CA TYR A 185 -0.44 7.02 -7.01
C TYR A 185 0.88 6.24 -7.00
N THR A 186 1.24 5.56 -5.91
CA THR A 186 2.47 4.78 -5.82
C THR A 186 2.52 3.62 -6.82
N ASN A 187 1.41 2.95 -7.08
CA ASN A 187 1.33 1.87 -8.06
C ASN A 187 1.37 2.39 -9.52
N SER A 188 0.80 3.58 -9.76
CA SER A 188 0.77 4.22 -11.08
C SER A 188 2.07 4.93 -11.43
N TYR A 189 2.92 5.20 -10.43
CA TYR A 189 4.15 5.96 -10.59
C TYR A 189 5.07 5.44 -11.69
N MET A 190 5.14 4.11 -11.86
CA MET A 190 5.92 3.48 -12.93
C MET A 190 5.53 3.95 -14.35
N ARG A 191 4.41 4.67 -14.50
CA ARG A 191 3.90 5.15 -15.79
C ARG A 191 4.02 6.67 -15.99
N THR A 192 4.19 7.49 -14.96
CA THR A 192 4.12 8.95 -15.13
C THR A 192 4.92 9.72 -14.06
N PRO A 193 5.80 10.67 -14.45
CA PRO A 193 6.72 11.36 -13.52
C PRO A 193 6.09 12.45 -12.64
N LEU A 194 4.81 12.80 -12.80
CA LEU A 194 4.15 13.92 -12.09
C LEU A 194 3.66 13.60 -10.66
N LEU A 195 4.35 12.70 -9.96
CA LEU A 195 3.88 12.14 -8.69
C LEU A 195 4.06 13.08 -7.49
N LEU A 196 5.21 13.77 -7.43
CA LEU A 196 5.59 14.51 -6.24
C LEU A 196 4.64 15.67 -5.89
N PRO A 197 4.23 16.55 -6.83
CA PRO A 197 3.29 17.62 -6.51
C PRO A 197 1.95 17.10 -5.96
N ARG A 198 1.50 15.95 -6.45
CA ARG A 198 0.24 15.33 -6.01
C ARG A 198 0.34 14.68 -4.64
N ILE A 199 1.46 14.02 -4.33
CA ILE A 199 1.71 13.52 -2.97
C ILE A 199 1.80 14.69 -1.98
N GLN A 200 2.52 15.76 -2.36
CA GLN A 200 2.63 16.96 -1.54
C GLN A 200 1.25 17.61 -1.31
N GLU A 201 0.38 17.62 -2.33
CA GLU A 201 -0.99 18.08 -2.21
C GLU A 201 -1.80 17.21 -1.23
N VAL A 202 -1.79 15.88 -1.38
CA VAL A 202 -2.48 14.96 -0.46
C VAL A 202 -1.97 15.15 0.98
N MET A 203 -0.66 15.25 1.16
CA MET A 203 -0.05 15.44 2.48
C MET A 203 -0.39 16.81 3.07
N LYS A 204 -0.41 17.86 2.24
CA LYS A 204 -0.86 19.19 2.65
C LYS A 204 -2.33 19.14 3.10
N ARG A 205 -3.21 18.45 2.37
CA ARG A 205 -4.62 18.28 2.76
C ARG A 205 -4.76 17.56 4.10
N ILE A 206 -4.01 16.47 4.31
CA ILE A 206 -3.97 15.75 5.60
C ILE A 206 -3.50 16.69 6.72
N HIS A 207 -2.42 17.43 6.49
CA HIS A 207 -1.85 18.36 7.47
C HIS A 207 -2.74 19.56 7.78
N ASP A 208 -3.33 20.18 6.77
CA ASP A 208 -4.23 21.32 6.94
C ASP A 208 -5.50 20.89 7.68
N GLY A 209 -5.95 19.64 7.45
CA GLY A 209 -6.95 18.97 8.26
C GLY A 209 -6.55 18.94 9.74
N LEU A 210 -5.37 18.42 10.06
CA LEU A 210 -4.83 18.35 11.44
C LEU A 210 -4.64 19.74 12.08
N LYS A 211 -4.09 20.72 11.35
CA LYS A 211 -3.80 22.08 11.89
C LYS A 211 -5.06 22.85 12.28
N LYS A 212 -6.12 22.79 11.45
CA LYS A 212 -7.40 23.46 11.75
C LYS A 212 -7.99 23.03 13.10
N GLN A 213 -7.58 21.88 13.61
CA GLN A 213 -8.08 21.32 14.87
C GLN A 213 -7.29 21.86 16.07
N THR A 214 -5.97 21.89 15.98
CA THR A 214 -5.12 22.44 17.06
C THR A 214 -5.47 23.89 17.37
N SER A 215 -5.83 24.69 16.36
CA SER A 215 -6.20 26.10 16.54
C SER A 215 -7.56 26.32 17.21
N ARG A 216 -8.46 25.32 17.24
CA ARG A 216 -9.79 25.43 17.88
C ARG A 216 -9.78 25.06 19.36
N GLY A 217 -8.74 24.35 19.84
CA GLY A 217 -8.66 23.85 21.22
C GLY A 217 -8.23 24.88 22.28
N ASP A 218 -7.58 25.97 21.88
CA ASP A 218 -6.92 26.91 22.83
C ASP A 218 -7.71 28.21 23.09
N GLN A 219 -8.90 28.38 22.52
CA GLN A 219 -9.72 29.52 22.92
C GLN A 219 -10.36 29.22 24.27
N ASN A 220 -9.91 29.95 25.30
CA ASN A 220 -10.44 30.00 26.66
C ASN A 220 -11.93 30.40 26.61
N TYR A 221 -12.80 29.43 26.33
CA TYR A 221 -14.23 29.63 26.50
C TYR A 221 -14.54 29.61 27.99
N ASP A 222 -15.40 30.54 28.41
CA ASP A 222 -15.82 30.70 29.80
C ASP A 222 -16.59 29.46 30.27
N ASN A 223 -16.28 28.99 31.49
CA ASN A 223 -16.59 27.62 31.98
C ASN A 223 -18.09 27.28 32.07
N SER A 224 -19.00 28.24 31.87
CA SER A 224 -20.43 28.06 32.13
C SER A 224 -21.24 27.43 30.98
N ASP A 225 -20.73 27.39 29.74
CA ASP A 225 -21.42 26.76 28.58
C ASP A 225 -20.72 25.48 28.06
N ILE A 226 -19.67 25.03 28.75
CA ILE A 226 -18.72 24.02 28.26
C ILE A 226 -19.26 22.58 28.28
N GLU A 227 -20.26 22.26 29.11
CA GLU A 227 -20.81 20.89 29.15
C GLU A 227 -21.79 20.57 28.02
N ARG A 228 -22.44 21.57 27.39
CA ARG A 228 -23.44 21.30 26.34
C ARG A 228 -22.88 21.22 24.92
N THR A 229 -21.68 21.73 24.68
CA THR A 229 -21.13 21.84 23.31
C THR A 229 -19.70 21.31 23.19
N ARG A 230 -19.32 20.30 23.97
CA ARG A 230 -18.15 19.46 23.66
C ARG A 230 -18.48 18.51 22.50
N ARG A 231 -18.77 19.09 21.33
CA ARG A 231 -18.74 18.37 20.04
C ARG A 231 -17.28 18.04 19.77
N ARG A 232 -16.82 16.91 20.30
CA ARG A 232 -15.50 16.37 19.97
C ARG A 232 -15.55 15.98 18.50
N GLN A 233 -15.01 16.83 17.64
CA GLN A 233 -14.62 16.44 16.30
C GLN A 233 -13.60 15.31 16.51
N ILE A 234 -14.04 14.05 16.35
CA ILE A 234 -13.15 12.90 16.40
C ILE A 234 -12.39 12.95 15.09
N VAL A 235 -11.19 13.49 15.18
CA VAL A 235 -10.29 13.51 14.06
C VAL A 235 -9.56 12.20 14.11
N MET A 236 -9.65 11.45 13.02
CA MET A 236 -8.75 10.32 12.87
C MET A 236 -7.41 10.83 12.39
N GLU A 237 -6.41 10.71 13.26
CA GLU A 237 -5.02 10.83 12.84
C GLU A 237 -4.76 9.83 11.70
N PRO A 238 -3.87 10.16 10.75
CA PRO A 238 -3.47 9.20 9.74
C PRO A 238 -2.94 7.94 10.42
N ASP A 239 -3.38 6.78 9.93
CA ASP A 239 -2.87 5.53 10.47
C ASP A 239 -1.41 5.29 10.04
N GLU A 240 -0.76 4.34 10.70
CA GLU A 240 0.61 3.93 10.37
C GLU A 240 0.77 3.61 8.87
N THR A 241 -0.26 2.97 8.29
CA THR A 241 -0.23 2.57 6.88
C THR A 241 -0.19 3.77 5.94
N THR A 242 -0.85 4.88 6.29
CA THR A 242 -0.83 6.14 5.54
C THR A 242 0.58 6.72 5.49
N TYR A 243 1.25 6.80 6.64
CA TYR A 243 2.61 7.30 6.67
C TYR A 243 3.59 6.39 5.92
N VAL A 244 3.44 5.06 6.04
CA VAL A 244 4.27 4.11 5.29
C VAL A 244 4.05 4.25 3.78
N GLN A 245 2.82 4.46 3.31
CA GLN A 245 2.54 4.70 1.89
C GLN A 245 3.11 6.04 1.41
N LEU A 246 3.06 7.09 2.24
CA LEU A 246 3.72 8.37 1.96
C LEU A 246 5.24 8.19 1.80
N LEU A 247 5.90 7.52 2.74
CA LEU A 247 7.33 7.22 2.65
C LEU A 247 7.66 6.37 1.42
N ARG A 248 6.81 5.37 1.11
CA ARG A 248 6.94 4.59 -0.12
C ARG A 248 6.89 5.48 -1.35
N ALA A 249 5.96 6.43 -1.40
CA ALA A 249 5.79 7.36 -2.50
C ALA A 249 7.00 8.27 -2.65
N CYS A 250 7.54 8.82 -1.55
CA CYS A 250 8.79 9.57 -1.53
C CYS A 250 9.97 8.74 -2.07
N SER A 251 10.04 7.46 -1.73
CA SER A 251 11.12 6.55 -2.17
C SER A 251 11.10 6.21 -3.66
N LEU A 252 10.04 6.63 -4.35
CA LEU A 252 9.85 6.42 -5.78
C LEU A 252 10.17 7.67 -6.59
N VAL A 253 10.12 8.88 -6.01
CA VAL A 253 10.29 10.18 -6.68
C VAL A 253 11.47 10.19 -7.67
N PRO A 254 11.33 10.83 -8.86
CA PRO A 254 12.38 10.83 -9.87
C PRO A 254 13.67 11.42 -9.34
N LYS A 255 14.80 11.12 -10.00
CA LYS A 255 16.12 11.59 -9.58
C LYS A 255 16.17 13.12 -9.49
N GLU A 256 15.53 13.80 -10.43
CA GLU A 256 15.47 15.25 -10.57
C GLU A 256 14.77 15.93 -9.38
N ASP A 257 13.85 15.23 -8.70
CA ASP A 257 13.06 15.74 -7.58
C ASP A 257 13.36 15.01 -6.25
N SER A 258 14.38 14.14 -6.24
CA SER A 258 14.67 13.26 -5.09
C SER A 258 15.02 14.00 -3.81
N GLU A 259 15.61 15.20 -3.91
CA GLU A 259 15.86 16.07 -2.75
C GLU A 259 14.55 16.54 -2.10
N LYS A 260 13.59 17.01 -2.90
CA LYS A 260 12.26 17.40 -2.40
C LYS A 260 11.51 16.19 -1.84
N GLY A 261 11.66 15.02 -2.49
CA GLY A 261 11.12 13.75 -2.00
C GLY A 261 11.70 13.37 -0.63
N LEU A 262 13.00 13.57 -0.42
CA LEU A 262 13.67 13.31 0.86
C LEU A 262 13.23 14.28 1.95
N ILE A 263 13.12 15.59 1.66
CA ILE A 263 12.60 16.58 2.63
C ILE A 263 11.21 16.16 3.11
N LEU A 264 10.34 15.75 2.18
CA LEU A 264 9.01 15.25 2.50
C LEU A 264 9.06 13.97 3.35
N ALA A 265 9.96 13.04 3.00
CA ALA A 265 10.15 11.80 3.74
C ALA A 265 10.63 12.05 5.18
N LYS A 266 11.64 12.93 5.38
CA LYS A 266 12.14 13.32 6.72
C LYS A 266 11.02 13.86 7.59
N ARG A 267 10.25 14.81 7.07
CA ARG A 267 9.09 15.37 7.79
C ARG A 267 8.03 14.31 8.10
N THR A 268 7.77 13.39 7.17
CA THR A 268 6.83 12.27 7.38
C THR A 268 7.31 11.35 8.49
N PHE A 269 8.59 11.02 8.48
CA PHE A 269 9.26 10.15 9.44
C PHE A 269 9.28 10.79 10.84
N GLU A 270 9.65 12.06 10.95
CA GLU A 270 9.64 12.83 12.20
C GLU A 270 8.25 12.89 12.84
N MET A 271 7.19 13.02 12.03
CA MET A 271 5.81 12.96 12.55
C MET A 271 5.46 11.61 13.15
N MET A 272 5.88 10.51 12.51
CA MET A 272 5.68 9.17 13.08
C MET A 272 6.44 9.03 14.40
N SER A 273 7.71 9.43 14.44
CA SER A 273 8.55 9.36 15.64
C SER A 273 8.08 10.26 16.79
N SER A 274 7.50 11.42 16.47
CA SER A 274 7.07 12.41 17.47
C SER A 274 5.67 12.14 18.05
N SER A 275 4.88 11.24 17.44
CA SER A 275 3.51 10.92 17.89
C SER A 275 3.49 9.97 19.12
N SER A 276 4.41 10.18 20.07
CA SER A 276 4.56 9.38 21.28
C SER A 276 3.51 9.67 22.36
N GLN A 277 2.39 10.33 22.02
CA GLN A 277 1.33 10.55 22.99
C GLN A 277 0.74 9.21 23.45
N PRO A 278 0.75 8.91 24.77
CA PRO A 278 0.44 7.58 25.29
C PRO A 278 -1.05 7.21 25.24
N SER A 279 -1.92 8.06 24.70
CA SER A 279 -3.36 8.00 25.01
C SER A 279 -4.25 7.17 24.08
N THR A 280 -3.91 6.87 22.82
CA THR A 280 -4.86 6.08 21.99
C THR A 280 -4.30 5.17 20.90
N THR A 281 -3.17 5.49 20.26
CA THR A 281 -2.53 4.59 19.30
C THR A 281 -1.15 5.15 19.05
N THR A 282 -0.15 4.67 19.80
CA THR A 282 1.24 5.06 19.54
C THR A 282 1.54 4.66 18.09
N LEU A 283 1.80 5.64 17.24
CA LEU A 283 2.27 5.42 15.87
C LEU A 283 3.63 4.74 15.97
N LEU A 284 3.64 3.41 15.93
CA LEU A 284 4.84 2.64 16.04
C LEU A 284 5.61 2.73 14.73
N MET A 285 6.90 3.06 14.84
CA MET A 285 7.82 2.89 13.72
C MET A 285 7.84 1.42 13.32
N THR A 286 7.83 1.14 12.02
CA THR A 286 7.84 -0.23 11.51
C THR A 286 9.00 -0.46 10.56
N GLU A 287 9.37 -1.73 10.35
CA GLU A 287 10.41 -2.10 9.38
C GLU A 287 10.19 -1.41 8.02
N LYS A 288 8.92 -1.28 7.59
CA LYS A 288 8.58 -0.64 6.31
C LYS A 288 8.87 0.85 6.31
N SER A 289 8.61 1.57 7.40
CA SER A 289 8.91 3.01 7.47
C SER A 289 10.42 3.25 7.39
N TYR A 290 11.22 2.48 8.15
CA TYR A 290 12.69 2.51 8.07
C TYR A 290 13.19 2.15 6.66
N PHE A 291 12.68 1.08 6.07
CA PHE A 291 13.08 0.65 4.73
C PHE A 291 12.86 1.75 3.68
N TYR A 292 11.67 2.37 3.64
CA TYR A 292 11.38 3.40 2.66
C TYR A 292 12.16 4.69 2.93
N MET A 293 12.35 5.06 4.20
CA MET A 293 13.16 6.23 4.56
C MET A 293 14.63 6.05 4.17
N MET A 294 15.23 4.89 4.47
CA MET A 294 16.57 4.54 4.00
C MET A 294 16.65 4.56 2.47
N LYS A 295 15.61 4.08 1.79
CA LYS A 295 15.59 4.06 0.32
C LYS A 295 15.56 5.47 -0.27
N CYS A 296 14.88 6.42 0.36
CA CYS A 296 14.94 7.84 -0.03
C CYS A 296 16.36 8.39 0.06
N LEU A 297 17.08 8.10 1.15
CA LEU A 297 18.47 8.52 1.34
C LEU A 297 19.40 7.90 0.28
N VAL A 298 19.29 6.59 0.06
CA VAL A 298 20.10 5.88 -0.94
C VAL A 298 19.87 6.43 -2.35
N ASN A 299 18.62 6.73 -2.72
CA ASN A 299 18.31 7.32 -4.02
C ASN A 299 19.00 8.68 -4.23
N LEU A 300 19.12 9.50 -3.18
CA LEU A 300 19.82 10.79 -3.23
C LEU A 300 21.34 10.63 -3.37
N SER A 301 21.92 9.57 -2.77
CA SER A 301 23.35 9.26 -2.90
C SER A 301 23.73 8.77 -4.30
N LEU A 302 22.78 8.22 -5.07
CA LEU A 302 23.00 7.74 -6.43
C LEU A 302 22.88 8.81 -7.53
N LEU A 303 22.72 10.09 -7.15
CA LEU A 303 22.77 11.18 -8.10
C LEU A 303 24.23 11.47 -8.48
N PRO A 304 24.59 11.42 -9.77
CA PRO A 304 25.88 11.94 -10.19
C PRO A 304 25.95 13.41 -9.79
N LEU A 305 27.03 13.81 -9.11
CA LEU A 305 27.30 15.22 -8.83
C LEU A 305 27.23 15.98 -10.16
N PRO A 306 26.56 17.16 -10.22
CA PRO A 306 26.47 17.95 -11.44
C PRO A 306 27.89 18.17 -11.98
N SER A 307 28.10 17.82 -13.26
CA SER A 307 29.40 17.98 -13.92
C SER A 307 29.84 19.44 -13.81
N LEU A 308 31.10 19.64 -13.43
CA LEU A 308 31.70 20.97 -13.20
C LEU A 308 31.50 21.94 -14.37
N ASP A 309 31.31 21.43 -15.59
CA ASP A 309 31.13 22.21 -16.81
C ASP A 309 29.84 23.06 -16.81
N GLU A 310 28.81 22.68 -16.05
CA GLU A 310 27.56 23.46 -15.95
C GLU A 310 27.68 24.66 -14.99
N LYS A 311 28.74 24.69 -14.16
CA LYS A 311 29.04 25.81 -13.25
C LYS A 311 30.02 26.83 -13.84
N GLN A 312 30.63 26.58 -15.00
CA GLN A 312 31.64 27.47 -15.58
C GLN A 312 31.08 28.73 -16.25
N ASN A 313 29.76 28.93 -16.30
CA ASN A 313 29.16 30.18 -16.80
C ASN A 313 28.88 31.23 -15.71
N ILE A 314 29.29 30.97 -14.46
CA ILE A 314 29.33 31.98 -13.40
C ILE A 314 30.78 32.47 -13.29
N GLN A 315 31.06 33.55 -14.01
CA GLN A 315 32.35 34.20 -14.08
C GLN A 315 32.73 34.78 -12.71
N VAL A 316 33.52 34.03 -11.93
CA VAL A 316 34.18 34.55 -10.72
C VAL A 316 35.67 34.23 -10.82
N ASP A 317 36.43 35.29 -11.12
CA ASP A 317 37.85 35.39 -10.82
C ASP A 317 38.06 35.24 -9.31
N HIS A 318 38.59 34.10 -8.85
CA HIS A 318 39.82 34.06 -8.06
C HIS A 318 40.14 32.63 -7.58
N ARG A 319 41.30 32.16 -8.08
CA ARG A 319 42.28 31.24 -7.48
C ARG A 319 41.98 30.77 -6.03
N LEU A 320 41.72 29.48 -5.85
CA LEU A 320 42.62 28.49 -5.23
C LEU A 320 41.98 27.10 -5.37
N ASN A 321 42.83 26.10 -5.55
CA ASN A 321 42.55 24.79 -6.13
C ASN A 321 42.30 23.77 -5.00
N ASP A 322 41.08 23.70 -4.48
CA ASP A 322 40.67 22.69 -3.48
C ASP A 322 39.84 21.58 -4.14
N ASN A 323 40.53 20.53 -4.61
CA ASN A 323 39.87 19.32 -5.13
C ASN A 323 39.44 18.34 -4.02
N ASN A 324 39.64 18.68 -2.74
CA ASN A 324 39.35 17.79 -1.60
C ASN A 324 37.89 17.84 -1.10
N GLU A 325 37.09 18.85 -1.41
CA GLU A 325 35.72 18.96 -0.86
C GLU A 325 34.71 17.91 -1.36
N LYS A 326 35.01 17.17 -2.44
CA LYS A 326 34.05 16.22 -3.03
C LYS A 326 33.94 14.89 -2.27
N ASP A 327 35.02 14.44 -1.62
CA ASP A 327 35.02 13.15 -0.94
C ASP A 327 34.26 13.22 0.41
N ASP A 328 34.33 14.36 1.11
CA ASP A 328 33.70 14.55 2.43
C ASP A 328 32.16 14.48 2.40
N ASN A 329 31.51 14.85 1.28
CA ASN A 329 30.04 14.86 1.18
C ASN A 329 29.45 13.45 0.97
N ILE A 330 30.18 12.56 0.31
CA ILE A 330 29.71 11.17 0.10
C ILE A 330 29.68 10.44 1.45
N ASP A 331 30.70 10.64 2.28
CA ASP A 331 30.77 10.03 3.60
C ASP A 331 29.65 10.53 4.53
N ALA A 332 29.28 11.82 4.47
CA ALA A 332 28.18 12.36 5.27
C ALA A 332 26.82 11.71 4.97
N LYS A 333 26.51 11.41 3.69
CA LYS A 333 25.26 10.73 3.31
C LYS A 333 25.26 9.26 3.72
N ASP A 334 26.39 8.59 3.57
CA ASP A 334 26.54 7.21 4.01
C ASP A 334 26.36 7.10 5.54
N ASP A 335 26.87 8.08 6.29
CA ASP A 335 26.68 8.15 7.75
C ASP A 335 25.22 8.32 8.15
N GLU A 336 24.42 9.08 7.39
CA GLU A 336 22.98 9.21 7.64
C GLU A 336 22.24 7.87 7.45
N VAL A 337 22.53 7.14 6.37
CA VAL A 337 21.95 5.80 6.14
C VAL A 337 22.38 4.81 7.22
N ILE A 338 23.64 4.86 7.66
CA ILE A 338 24.18 4.01 8.73
C ILE A 338 23.52 4.36 10.08
N SER A 339 23.30 5.65 10.36
CA SER A 339 22.62 6.10 11.56
C SER A 339 21.20 5.55 11.63
N LEU A 340 20.45 5.70 10.53
CA LEU A 340 19.07 5.21 10.43
C LEU A 340 19.00 3.68 10.51
N PHE A 341 19.97 2.97 9.94
CA PHE A 341 20.09 1.52 10.11
C PHE A 341 20.33 1.12 11.57
N LYS A 342 21.22 1.82 12.28
CA LYS A 342 21.49 1.55 13.71
C LYS A 342 20.26 1.79 14.58
N GLU A 343 19.51 2.85 14.30
CA GLU A 343 18.23 3.12 14.96
C GLU A 343 17.25 1.96 14.75
N CYS A 344 17.02 1.57 13.49
CA CYS A 344 16.19 0.42 13.14
C CYS A 344 16.66 -0.89 13.83
N ALA A 345 17.98 -1.09 13.94
CA ALA A 345 18.56 -2.26 14.57
C ALA A 345 18.37 -2.27 16.10
N ASN A 346 18.48 -1.11 16.74
CA ASN A 346 18.19 -0.95 18.16
C ASN A 346 16.72 -1.25 18.46
N ASP A 347 15.82 -0.85 17.57
CA ASP A 347 14.38 -1.15 17.68
C ASP A 347 14.03 -2.61 17.35
N GLY A 348 14.98 -3.41 16.85
CA GLY A 348 14.74 -4.80 16.45
C GLY A 348 13.95 -4.95 15.15
N LEU A 349 13.85 -3.89 14.35
CA LEU A 349 13.04 -3.82 13.14
C LEU A 349 13.84 -4.15 11.86
N VAL A 350 15.06 -4.67 11.98
CA VAL A 350 15.91 -5.00 10.83
C VAL A 350 15.51 -6.34 10.22
N GLY A 351 14.82 -6.29 9.09
CA GLY A 351 14.55 -7.48 8.27
C GLY A 351 15.34 -7.54 6.95
N PRO A 352 15.12 -8.60 6.14
CA PRO A 352 15.86 -8.84 4.90
C PRO A 352 15.83 -7.69 3.88
N PRO A 353 14.71 -6.96 3.66
CA PRO A 353 14.67 -5.80 2.76
C PRO A 353 15.66 -4.70 3.15
N ILE A 354 15.79 -4.40 4.45
CA ILE A 354 16.71 -3.38 4.97
C ILE A 354 18.16 -3.81 4.76
N LEU A 355 18.48 -5.07 5.08
CA LEU A 355 19.83 -5.61 4.88
C LEU A 355 20.25 -5.60 3.40
N LEU A 356 19.33 -5.95 2.51
CA LEU A 356 19.58 -5.93 1.06
C LEU A 356 19.78 -4.50 0.55
N LEU A 357 18.97 -3.56 1.02
CA LEU A 357 19.11 -2.14 0.68
C LEU A 357 20.46 -1.59 1.14
N LEU A 358 20.86 -1.89 2.38
CA LEU A 358 22.15 -1.48 2.93
C LEU A 358 23.31 -2.11 2.15
N GLN A 359 23.20 -3.38 1.75
CA GLN A 359 24.20 -4.07 0.93
C GLN A 359 24.37 -3.42 -0.45
N GLN A 360 23.26 -3.02 -1.08
CA GLN A 360 23.27 -2.33 -2.38
C GLN A 360 23.88 -0.92 -2.28
N HIS A 361 23.71 -0.26 -1.15
CA HIS A 361 24.24 1.07 -0.91
C HIS A 361 25.75 1.07 -0.60
N CYS A 362 26.23 0.07 0.14
CA CYS A 362 27.65 -0.03 0.49
C CYS A 362 28.50 -0.34 -0.75
N SER A 363 29.37 0.60 -1.15
CA SER A 363 30.30 0.44 -2.28
C SER A 363 31.27 -0.74 -2.13
N SER A 364 31.53 -1.22 -0.90
CA SER A 364 32.37 -2.39 -0.65
C SER A 364 31.73 -3.37 0.33
N GLU A 365 31.97 -4.66 0.08
CA GLU A 365 31.57 -5.74 0.98
C GLU A 365 32.22 -5.59 2.37
N SER A 366 33.43 -5.01 2.43
CA SER A 366 34.13 -4.71 3.69
C SER A 366 33.38 -3.68 4.53
N LYS A 367 32.91 -2.57 3.92
CA LYS A 367 32.10 -1.55 4.61
C LYS A 367 30.78 -2.15 5.11
N TYR A 368 30.10 -2.93 4.28
CA TYR A 368 28.88 -3.66 4.68
C TYR A 368 29.12 -4.58 5.88
N ARG A 369 30.17 -5.42 5.83
CA ARG A 369 30.54 -6.33 6.94
C ARG A 369 30.97 -5.58 8.20
N LYS A 370 31.56 -4.39 8.08
CA LYS A 370 31.90 -3.53 9.23
C LYS A 370 30.66 -2.98 9.92
N ILE A 371 29.60 -2.68 9.16
CA ILE A 371 28.32 -2.14 9.69
C ILE A 371 27.45 -3.26 10.28
N VAL A 372 27.22 -4.33 9.51
CA VAL A 372 26.30 -5.42 9.88
C VAL A 372 26.97 -6.50 10.74
N GLY A 373 28.30 -6.55 10.74
CA GLY A 373 29.09 -7.64 11.32
C GLY A 373 29.29 -8.80 10.32
N ASN A 374 30.10 -9.79 10.72
CA ASN A 374 30.42 -10.98 9.91
C ASN A 374 29.26 -12.01 9.86
N GLY A 375 28.03 -11.56 9.61
CA GLY A 375 26.88 -12.44 9.39
C GLY A 375 26.05 -12.76 10.63
N ARG A 376 26.37 -12.15 11.78
CA ARG A 376 25.49 -12.15 12.96
C ARG A 376 25.25 -10.72 13.36
N LEU A 377 23.99 -10.28 13.25
CA LEU A 377 23.56 -9.08 13.94
C LEU A 377 23.91 -9.28 15.44
N PRO A 378 24.50 -8.28 16.12
CA PRO A 378 24.73 -8.34 17.55
C PRO A 378 23.52 -8.92 18.31
N HIS A 379 23.79 -9.77 19.32
CA HIS A 379 22.72 -10.45 20.06
C HIS A 379 21.68 -9.48 20.64
N HIS A 380 22.06 -8.25 20.98
CA HIS A 380 21.14 -7.22 21.47
C HIS A 380 20.20 -6.68 20.38
N TRP A 381 20.58 -6.73 19.10
CA TRP A 381 19.69 -6.40 17.97
C TRP A 381 18.74 -7.56 17.64
N ILE A 382 19.22 -8.80 17.74
CA ILE A 382 18.39 -10.00 17.50
C ILE A 382 17.37 -10.23 18.62
N ALA A 383 17.69 -9.84 19.86
CA ALA A 383 16.80 -10.03 21.02
C ALA A 383 15.44 -9.35 20.85
N ASN A 384 15.37 -8.29 20.02
CA ASN A 384 14.15 -7.54 19.74
C ASN A 384 13.40 -8.04 18.48
N CYS A 385 14.01 -8.88 17.64
CA CYS A 385 13.35 -9.52 16.49
C CYS A 385 12.39 -10.65 16.88
N GLN A 386 11.86 -10.65 18.12
CA GLN A 386 10.93 -11.69 18.55
C GLN A 386 9.72 -11.73 17.62
N VAL A 387 9.55 -12.90 17.03
CA VAL A 387 8.49 -13.24 16.09
C VAL A 387 7.15 -12.93 16.74
N SER A 388 6.52 -11.84 16.32
CA SER A 388 5.15 -11.43 16.65
C SER A 388 4.08 -12.39 16.12
N GLY A 389 4.42 -13.67 15.93
CA GLY A 389 3.61 -14.69 15.29
C GLY A 389 3.70 -16.09 15.92
N SER A 390 4.35 -16.29 17.07
CA SER A 390 4.26 -17.58 17.78
C SER A 390 3.14 -17.58 18.84
N GLY A 391 1.92 -17.27 18.40
CA GLY A 391 0.71 -17.55 19.16
C GLY A 391 0.18 -18.93 18.78
N GLY A 392 0.32 -19.90 19.68
CA GLY A 392 -0.56 -21.06 19.82
C GLY A 392 -0.61 -22.09 18.68
N GLY A 393 0.41 -22.92 18.56
CA GLY A 393 0.28 -24.22 17.88
C GLY A 393 -0.38 -25.22 18.82
N ASN A 394 -1.70 -25.40 18.70
CA ASN A 394 -2.38 -26.58 19.22
C ASN A 394 -2.19 -27.71 18.20
N ASP A 395 -1.59 -28.81 18.66
CA ASP A 395 -1.41 -30.04 17.92
C ASP A 395 -2.77 -30.67 17.56
N GLY A 396 -2.89 -31.17 16.33
CA GLY A 396 -3.89 -32.17 15.97
C GLY A 396 -4.44 -32.03 14.56
N GLY A 397 -4.10 -32.97 13.67
CA GLY A 397 -4.89 -33.25 12.48
C GLY A 397 -4.09 -33.67 11.25
N ASP A 398 -3.85 -34.97 11.15
CA ASP A 398 -3.53 -35.65 9.89
C ASP A 398 -4.62 -35.42 8.84
N SER A 399 -4.22 -35.04 7.62
CA SER A 399 -4.89 -35.51 6.41
C SER A 399 -4.03 -35.25 5.18
N ASP A 400 -3.67 -36.36 4.51
CA ASP A 400 -3.15 -36.41 3.16
C ASP A 400 -4.09 -35.72 2.16
N MET A 401 -3.59 -34.73 1.41
CA MET A 401 -4.01 -34.50 0.01
C MET A 401 -3.17 -33.42 -0.72
N ASN A 402 -2.72 -33.85 -1.90
CA ASN A 402 -2.54 -33.10 -3.15
C ASN A 402 -1.17 -32.47 -3.54
N SER A 403 -0.63 -33.04 -4.64
CA SER A 403 0.74 -32.93 -5.17
C SER A 403 0.92 -31.85 -6.27
N SER A 404 0.09 -30.80 -6.34
CA SER A 404 0.09 -29.89 -7.51
C SER A 404 0.71 -28.49 -7.32
N TYR A 405 1.30 -28.16 -6.17
CA TYR A 405 1.82 -26.80 -5.88
C TYR A 405 3.35 -26.64 -5.91
N LYS A 406 4.09 -27.44 -6.69
CA LYS A 406 5.58 -27.42 -6.66
C LYS A 406 6.27 -26.33 -7.50
N LYS A 407 5.58 -25.50 -8.30
CA LYS A 407 6.25 -24.58 -9.26
C LYS A 407 6.49 -23.14 -8.76
N THR A 408 5.80 -22.65 -7.74
CA THR A 408 6.00 -21.27 -7.21
C THR A 408 7.02 -21.18 -6.06
N ARG A 409 7.58 -22.30 -5.59
CA ARG A 409 8.47 -22.38 -4.42
C ARG A 409 9.92 -21.93 -4.68
N LYS A 410 10.35 -21.82 -5.95
CA LYS A 410 11.76 -21.51 -6.28
C LYS A 410 12.21 -20.08 -5.95
N LYS A 411 11.33 -19.07 -6.05
CA LYS A 411 11.68 -17.67 -5.67
C LYS A 411 11.65 -17.44 -4.15
N LYS A 412 10.74 -18.10 -3.42
CA LYS A 412 10.69 -18.06 -1.94
C LYS A 412 11.94 -18.68 -1.29
N ASN A 413 12.55 -19.69 -1.91
CA ASN A 413 13.73 -20.37 -1.37
C ASN A 413 15.01 -19.50 -1.37
N GLN A 414 15.11 -18.46 -2.20
CA GLN A 414 16.29 -17.59 -2.20
C GLN A 414 16.23 -16.61 -1.03
N THR A 415 15.08 -15.96 -0.81
CA THR A 415 14.86 -15.06 0.34
C THR A 415 14.85 -15.80 1.68
N GLN A 416 14.29 -17.02 1.75
CA GLN A 416 14.36 -17.85 2.96
C GLN A 416 15.78 -18.33 3.29
N LYS A 417 16.63 -18.62 2.28
CA LYS A 417 18.04 -18.97 2.53
C LYS A 417 18.82 -17.83 3.20
N PHE A 418 18.51 -16.58 2.83
CA PHE A 418 19.15 -15.41 3.43
C PHE A 418 18.65 -15.13 4.85
N ALA A 419 17.34 -15.24 5.12
CA ALA A 419 16.82 -15.07 6.48
C ALA A 419 17.38 -16.15 7.44
N MET A 420 17.48 -17.40 6.98
CA MET A 420 17.94 -18.53 7.80
C MET A 420 19.45 -18.50 8.12
N LEU A 421 20.26 -17.80 7.30
CA LEU A 421 21.68 -17.56 7.61
C LEU A 421 21.88 -16.58 8.79
N TYR A 422 20.88 -15.74 9.08
CA TYR A 422 20.98 -14.67 10.07
C TYR A 422 20.16 -14.92 11.35
N THR A 423 19.21 -15.87 11.36
CA THR A 423 18.33 -16.08 12.54
C THR A 423 18.35 -17.48 13.17
N ASP A 424 18.98 -18.51 12.58
CA ASP A 424 19.14 -19.79 13.28
C ASP A 424 20.55 -20.39 13.14
N GLY A 425 21.37 -20.08 14.13
CA GLY A 425 22.56 -20.83 14.48
C GLY A 425 22.63 -20.96 15.99
N THR A 426 21.58 -21.53 16.58
CA THR A 426 21.54 -21.85 18.01
C THR A 426 22.79 -22.66 18.41
N ARG A 427 23.47 -22.13 19.43
CA ARG A 427 24.67 -22.63 20.15
C ARG A 427 26.03 -22.48 19.47
N GLY A 428 26.79 -21.53 20.01
CA GLY A 428 28.23 -21.43 19.83
C GLY A 428 29.00 -22.64 20.35
N GLY A 429 30.19 -22.80 19.78
CA GLY A 429 31.18 -23.80 20.15
C GLY A 429 32.59 -23.43 19.69
N GLU A 430 32.95 -22.15 19.72
CA GLU A 430 34.35 -21.75 19.74
C GLU A 430 34.94 -22.32 21.06
N ASN A 431 35.92 -23.22 20.95
CA ASN A 431 36.51 -24.09 22.00
C ASN A 431 35.87 -25.46 22.33
N LYS A 432 35.01 -26.05 21.48
CA LYS A 432 34.53 -27.45 21.69
C LYS A 432 35.17 -28.54 20.83
N HIS A 433 36.31 -28.29 20.18
CA HIS A 433 37.01 -29.29 19.37
C HIS A 433 38.03 -30.16 20.11
N THR A 434 38.13 -30.08 21.43
CA THR A 434 38.85 -31.08 22.22
C THR A 434 37.87 -32.14 22.74
N ARG A 435 37.89 -33.31 22.09
CA ARG A 435 37.27 -34.59 22.49
C ARG A 435 35.76 -34.74 22.28
N ARG A 436 35.34 -34.88 21.02
CA ARG A 436 34.29 -35.85 20.67
C ARG A 436 34.79 -36.75 19.54
N LYS A 437 35.17 -37.98 19.90
CA LYS A 437 35.40 -39.06 18.94
C LYS A 437 34.08 -39.38 18.24
N GLY A 438 34.12 -39.43 16.91
CA GLY A 438 33.27 -40.31 16.11
C GLY A 438 31.93 -39.74 15.62
N LYS A 439 31.95 -38.86 14.61
CA LYS A 439 31.10 -39.00 13.41
C LYS A 439 31.90 -38.49 12.20
N SER A 440 32.43 -39.42 11.42
CA SER A 440 33.25 -39.13 10.24
C SER A 440 32.45 -38.33 9.21
N THR A 441 32.98 -37.18 8.81
CA THR A 441 32.49 -36.36 7.68
C THR A 441 32.79 -37.00 6.31
N SER A 442 33.47 -38.16 6.28
CA SER A 442 33.85 -38.86 5.04
C SER A 442 32.65 -39.32 4.18
N ASN A 443 31.51 -39.65 4.79
CA ASN A 443 30.34 -40.14 4.05
C ASN A 443 29.53 -39.02 3.39
N TRP A 444 29.63 -37.78 3.89
CA TRP A 444 28.89 -36.67 3.31
C TRP A 444 29.44 -36.32 1.91
N LEU A 445 30.76 -36.22 1.78
CA LEU A 445 31.42 -35.94 0.51
C LEU A 445 31.18 -37.07 -0.52
N GLN A 446 31.14 -38.32 -0.07
CA GLN A 446 30.82 -39.46 -0.94
C GLN A 446 29.35 -39.43 -1.39
N ASN A 447 28.42 -39.07 -0.51
CA ASN A 447 27.00 -38.95 -0.89
C ASN A 447 26.75 -37.76 -1.83
N GLU A 448 27.48 -36.65 -1.66
CA GLU A 448 27.39 -35.51 -2.57
C GLU A 448 27.92 -35.85 -3.96
N ARG A 449 29.07 -36.54 -4.05
CA ARG A 449 29.59 -37.06 -5.33
C ARG A 449 28.65 -38.05 -5.99
N LYS A 450 28.07 -39.00 -5.24
CA LYS A 450 27.07 -39.95 -5.76
C LYS A 450 25.81 -39.23 -6.28
N SER A 451 25.35 -38.19 -5.57
CA SER A 451 24.21 -37.40 -5.99
C SER A 451 24.48 -36.60 -7.27
N GLU A 452 25.69 -36.06 -7.46
CA GLU A 452 26.03 -35.30 -8.66
C GLU A 452 26.18 -36.21 -9.89
N VAL A 453 26.79 -37.40 -9.74
CA VAL A 453 26.87 -38.41 -10.81
C VAL A 453 25.45 -38.81 -11.27
N ALA A 454 24.55 -39.13 -10.33
CA ALA A 454 23.17 -39.47 -10.66
C ALA A 454 22.41 -38.31 -11.35
N ARG A 455 22.80 -37.04 -11.09
CA ARG A 455 22.21 -35.87 -11.74
C ARG A 455 22.67 -35.72 -13.18
N VAL A 456 23.94 -36.02 -13.47
CA VAL A 456 24.52 -35.99 -14.82
C VAL A 456 23.92 -37.10 -15.67
N GLU A 457 23.86 -38.34 -15.17
CA GLU A 457 23.26 -39.48 -15.87
C GLU A 457 21.79 -39.22 -16.24
N ARG A 458 21.00 -38.61 -15.33
CA ARG A 458 19.61 -38.24 -15.63
C ARG A 458 19.48 -37.19 -16.72
N LYS A 459 20.45 -36.27 -16.84
CA LYS A 459 20.45 -35.26 -17.92
C LYS A 459 20.78 -35.94 -19.25
N GLU A 460 21.80 -36.79 -19.28
CA GLU A 460 22.21 -37.52 -20.49
C GLU A 460 21.12 -38.46 -21.00
N ALA A 461 20.49 -39.23 -20.11
CA ALA A 461 19.36 -40.10 -20.46
C ALA A 461 18.18 -39.30 -21.02
N LYS A 462 17.93 -38.09 -20.53
CA LYS A 462 16.88 -37.21 -21.05
C LYS A 462 17.22 -36.66 -22.45
N THR A 463 18.49 -36.35 -22.69
CA THR A 463 18.99 -35.90 -24.01
C THR A 463 18.90 -37.04 -25.03
N GLN A 464 19.33 -38.26 -24.67
CA GLN A 464 19.21 -39.44 -25.53
C GLN A 464 17.76 -39.77 -25.88
N ARG A 465 16.84 -39.69 -24.90
CA ARG A 465 15.40 -39.87 -25.15
C ARG A 465 14.80 -38.81 -26.08
N ARG A 466 15.34 -37.59 -26.11
CA ARG A 466 14.92 -36.55 -27.07
C ARG A 466 15.45 -36.87 -28.46
N ALA A 467 16.73 -37.22 -28.58
CA ALA A 467 17.33 -37.60 -29.85
C ALA A 467 16.65 -38.83 -30.50
N MET A 468 16.23 -39.82 -29.70
CA MET A 468 15.45 -40.97 -30.19
C MET A 468 14.00 -40.66 -30.58
N ARG A 469 13.45 -39.51 -30.15
CA ARG A 469 12.11 -39.06 -30.59
C ARG A 469 12.17 -38.18 -31.83
N GLU A 470 13.32 -37.56 -32.08
CA GLU A 470 13.56 -36.72 -33.26
C GLU A 470 13.99 -37.54 -34.47
N LYS A 471 14.65 -38.69 -34.25
CA LYS A 471 14.80 -39.75 -35.24
C LYS A 471 13.52 -40.55 -35.37
#